data_AF-A0A1J5QBP8-F1
#
_entry.id   AF-A0A1J5QBP8-F1
#
_cell.length_a   1.000
_cell.length_b   1.000
_cell.length_c   1.000
_cell.angle_alpha   90.00
_cell.angle_beta   90.00
_cell.angle_gamma   90.00
#
_symmetry.space_group_name_H-M   'P 1'
#
loop_
_entity.id
_entity.type
_entity.pdbx_description
1 polymer ?
#
loop_
_entity_poly.entity_id
_entity_poly.type
_entity_poly.pdbx_seq_one_letter_code
_entity_poly.pdbx_strand_id
1 'polypeptide(L)' 'MDWLRATMKKRGFTLNALAEEVGINKGNIYRYFTQQQRPRVDVVPILCEALKTTPATLLIQLGVMPKVR' A
#
# COMPACT_ATOMS: atom_id res chain seq x y z
N MET A 1 -1.49 3.49 -8.79
CA MET A 1 -0.69 4.45 -8.00
C MET A 1 -1.49 5.61 -7.41
N ASP A 2 -2.57 6.07 -8.04
CA ASP A 2 -3.26 7.30 -7.61
C ASP A 2 -3.85 7.21 -6.20
N TRP A 3 -4.44 6.07 -5.86
CA TRP A 3 -4.96 5.83 -4.50
C TRP A 3 -3.86 5.96 -3.44
N LEU A 4 -2.68 5.36 -3.67
CA LEU A 4 -1.57 5.45 -2.73
C LEU A 4 -1.12 6.90 -2.54
N ARG A 5 -0.95 7.64 -3.64
CA ARG A 5 -0.55 9.06 -3.60
C ARG A 5 -1.58 9.92 -2.87
N ALA A 6 -2.87 9.74 -3.15
CA ALA A 6 -3.94 10.45 -2.46
C ALA A 6 -3.97 10.12 -0.95
N THR A 7 -3.79 8.85 -0.63
CA THR A 7 -3.77 8.33 0.75
C THR A 7 -2.58 8.88 1.53
N MET A 8 -1.38 8.90 0.94
CA MET A 8 -0.18 9.51 1.54
C MET A 8 -0.34 11.03 1.69
N LYS A 9 -0.87 11.73 0.66
CA LYS A 9 -1.10 13.19 0.69
C LYS A 9 -2.03 13.60 1.83
N LYS A 10 -3.13 12.86 2.04
CA LYS A 10 -4.07 13.12 3.15
C LYS A 10 -3.43 13.04 4.53
N ARG A 11 -2.31 12.33 4.65
CA ARG A 11 -1.61 12.10 5.92
C ARG A 11 -0.27 12.83 6.03
N GLY A 12 0.11 13.61 5.02
CA GLY A 12 1.38 14.31 5.01
C GLY A 12 2.62 13.42 4.81
N PHE A 13 2.45 12.17 4.34
CA PHE A 13 3.58 11.26 4.12
C PHE A 13 4.08 11.30 2.68
N THR A 14 5.39 11.07 2.52
CA THR A 14 6.00 10.78 1.22
C THR A 14 6.15 9.28 1.03
N LEU A 15 6.44 8.83 -0.20
CA LEU A 15 6.71 7.41 -0.45
C LEU A 15 7.98 6.93 0.29
N ASN A 16 8.96 7.82 0.49
CA ASN A 16 10.15 7.50 1.29
C ASN A 16 9.78 7.32 2.77
N ALA A 17 8.98 8.24 3.33
CA ALA A 17 8.54 8.15 4.71
C ALA A 17 7.72 6.87 4.98
N LEU A 18 6.84 6.49 4.05
CA LEU A 18 6.13 5.21 4.13
C LEU A 18 7.09 4.01 4.12
N ALA A 19 8.10 4.04 3.23
CA ALA A 19 9.09 2.97 3.13
C ALA A 19 9.89 2.79 4.43
N GLU A 20 10.25 3.89 5.08
CA GLU A 20 10.90 3.91 6.39
C GLU A 20 9.96 3.39 7.49
N GLU A 21 8.72 3.88 7.55
CA GLU A 21 7.72 3.50 8.56
C GLU A 21 7.41 2.00 8.52
N VAL A 22 7.28 1.42 7.33
CA VAL A 22 6.90 0.00 7.18
C VAL A 22 8.10 -0.94 7.07
N GLY A 23 9.33 -0.41 7.02
CA GLY A 23 10.54 -1.22 6.85
C GLY A 23 10.61 -1.95 5.50
N ILE A 24 9.92 -1.46 4.47
CA ILE A 24 9.87 -2.07 3.13
C ILE A 24 10.54 -1.15 2.13
N ASN A 25 11.44 -1.70 1.32
CA ASN A 25 12.09 -0.94 0.25
C ASN A 25 11.07 -0.27 -0.69
N LYS A 26 11.31 1.01 -1.01
CA LYS A 26 10.47 1.82 -1.90
C LYS A 26 10.13 1.14 -3.24
N GLY A 27 11.07 0.42 -3.84
CA GLY A 27 10.88 -0.32 -5.08
C GLY A 27 9.89 -1.48 -4.93
N ASN A 28 9.87 -2.16 -3.78
CA ASN A 28 8.87 -3.18 -3.48
C ASN A 28 7.48 -2.54 -3.34
N ILE A 29 7.36 -1.46 -2.56
CA ILE A 29 6.10 -0.70 -2.44
C ILE A 29 5.61 -0.27 -3.81
N TYR A 30 6.50 0.27 -4.65
CA TYR A 30 6.16 0.63 -6.02
C TYR A 30 5.59 -0.56 -6.79
N ARG A 31 6.32 -1.69 -6.83
CA ARG A 31 5.91 -2.92 -7.53
C ARG A 31 4.58 -3.48 -7.00
N TYR A 32 4.29 -3.34 -5.70
CA TYR A 32 3.03 -3.77 -5.11
C TYR A 32 1.85 -2.93 -5.65
N PHE A 33 1.98 -1.60 -5.63
CA PHE A 33 0.91 -0.68 -6.06
C PHE A 33 0.84 -0.45 -7.58
N THR A 34 1.80 -0.96 -8.33
CA THR A 34 1.75 -1.13 -9.80
C THR A 34 1.46 -2.56 -10.23
N GLN A 35 1.18 -3.46 -9.27
CA GLN A 35 0.81 -4.86 -9.52
C GLN A 35 1.88 -5.69 -10.25
N GLN A 36 3.13 -5.22 -10.28
CA GLN A 36 4.28 -5.94 -10.82
C GLN A 36 4.75 -7.07 -9.90
N GLN A 37 4.41 -7.00 -8.61
CA GLN A 37 4.74 -8.00 -7.61
C GLN A 37 3.64 -8.07 -6.56
N ARG A 38 3.35 -9.27 -6.05
CA ARG A 38 2.43 -9.43 -4.91
C ARG A 38 3.21 -9.32 -3.59
N PRO A 39 2.74 -8.55 -2.60
CA PRO A 39 3.30 -8.61 -1.26
C PRO A 39 3.03 -9.99 -0.65
N ARG A 40 3.89 -10.41 0.27
CA ARG A 40 3.63 -11.56 1.13
C ARG A 40 2.47 -11.23 2.09
N VAL A 41 1.84 -12.27 2.65
CA VAL A 41 0.66 -12.10 3.51
C VAL A 41 0.97 -11.30 4.79
N ASP A 42 2.19 -11.43 5.31
CA ASP A 42 2.71 -10.71 6.48
C ASP A 42 2.87 -9.19 6.26
N VAL A 43 3.03 -8.75 5.01
CA VAL A 43 3.13 -7.32 4.64
C VAL A 43 1.78 -6.60 4.69
N VAL A 44 0.68 -7.33 4.52
CA VAL A 44 -0.68 -6.76 4.50
C VAL A 44 -1.01 -5.99 5.78
N PRO A 45 -0.89 -6.57 7.00
CA PRO A 45 -1.20 -5.84 8.23
C PRO A 45 -0.31 -4.59 8.41
N ILE A 46 0.98 -4.68 8.08
CA ILE A 46 1.94 -3.56 8.19
C ILE A 46 1.47 -2.37 7.33
N LEU A 47 1.13 -2.64 6.06
CA LEU A 47 0.63 -1.60 5.16
C LEU A 47 -0.75 -1.07 5.59
N CYS A 48 -1.62 -1.91 6.15
CA CYS A 48 -2.91 -1.47 6.68
C CYS A 48 -2.75 -0.48 7.83
N GLU A 49 -1.82 -0.74 8.75
CA GLU A 49 -1.55 0.11 9.91
C GLU A 49 -0.95 1.46 9.50
N ALA A 50 0.08 1.47 8.65
CA ALA A 50 0.70 2.70 8.17
C ALA A 50 -0.25 3.52 7.27
N LEU A 51 -0.96 2.84 6.36
CA LEU A 51 -1.92 3.49 5.48
C LEU A 51 -3.32 3.63 6.09
N LYS A 52 -3.48 3.46 7.42
CA LYS A 52 -4.73 3.53 8.19
C LYS A 52 -5.95 3.13 7.35
N THR A 53 -5.92 1.92 6.83
CA THR A 53 -6.91 1.39 5.90
C THR A 53 -7.26 -0.05 6.28
N THR A 54 -8.34 -0.57 5.71
CA THR A 54 -8.75 -1.95 5.97
C THR A 54 -8.02 -2.91 5.03
N PRO A 55 -7.87 -4.20 5.42
CA PRO A 55 -7.32 -5.23 4.53
C PRO A 55 -8.10 -5.32 3.22
N ALA A 56 -9.42 -5.23 3.26
CA ALA A 56 -10.26 -5.28 2.08
C ALA A 56 -9.92 -4.13 1.10
N THR A 57 -9.84 -2.89 1.59
CA THR A 57 -9.46 -1.74 0.76
C THR A 57 -8.05 -1.91 0.21
N LEU A 58 -7.08 -2.31 1.04
CA LEU A 58 -5.70 -2.48 0.60
C LEU A 58 -5.57 -3.54 -0.50
N LEU A 59 -6.18 -4.71 -0.32
CA LEU A 59 -6.12 -5.82 -1.27
C LEU A 59 -6.75 -5.47 -2.62
N ILE A 60 -7.80 -4.64 -2.63
CA ILE A 60 -8.36 -4.08 -3.88
C ILE A 60 -7.32 -3.20 -4.59
N GLN A 61 -6.63 -2.32 -3.85
CA GLN A 61 -5.66 -1.40 -4.42
C GLN A 61 -4.38 -2.09 -4.88
N LEU A 62 -4.05 -3.24 -4.27
CA LEU A 62 -3.00 -4.15 -4.69
C LEU A 62 -3.40 -5.05 -5.87
N GLY A 63 -4.65 -4.98 -6.35
CA GLY A 63 -5.15 -5.81 -7.46
C GLY A 63 -5.34 -7.28 -7.08
N VAL A 64 -5.37 -7.62 -5.79
CA VAL A 64 -5.58 -8.99 -5.30
C VAL A 64 -7.07 -9.34 -5.28
N MET A 65 -7.93 -8.35 -4.99
CA MET A 65 -9.39 -8.51 -4.98
C MET A 65 -10.07 -7.54 -5.96
N PRO A 66 -11.21 -7.94 -6.55
CA PRO A 66 -12.01 -7.02 -7.37
C PRO A 66 -12.61 -5.90 -6.51
N LYS A 67 -12.87 -4.75 -7.12
CA LYS A 67 -13.65 -3.68 -6.47
C LYS A 67 -15.06 -4.18 -6.22
N VAL A 68 -15.54 -4.02 -4.99
CA VAL A 68 -16.95 -4.22 -4.66
C VAL A 68 -17.73 -3.07 -5.31
N ARG A 69 -18.76 -3.42 -6.08
CA ARG A 69 -19.67 -2.45 -6.73
C ARG A 69 -20.61 -1.82 -5.73
#